data_AF-A0A2E1ZJH8-F1
#
_entry.id   AF-A0A2E1ZJH8-F1
#
_cell.length_a   1.000
_cell.length_b   1.000
_cell.length_c   1.000
_cell.angle_alpha   90.00
_cell.angle_beta   90.00
_cell.angle_gamma   90.00
#
_symmetry.space_group_name_H-M   'P 1'
#
loop_
_entity.id
_entity.type
_entity.pdbx_description
1 polymer ?
#
loop_
_entity_poly.entity_id
_entity_poly.type
_entity_poly.pdbx_seq_one_letter_code
_entity_poly.pdbx_strand_id
1 'polypeptide(L)'
;MIITKKAIPRRAMLRGFGAALALPMLDAMIPAMANTAPKPIKRLGIVYVPNGMRMDHWTPSTVGDGFEFPSILKPMEPFREQLQIISGLHGVDGEGPHARASTRFLTGVASTRDNGSNLRAGISMDQIAGRFLGNETQLSTLELAIDGRDFAGSCDEGFSCAYTNTIT
;
A
#
# COMPACT_ATOMS: atom_id res chain seq x y z
N MET A 1 -55.59 22.14 -33.10
CA MET A 1 -54.22 21.57 -32.98
C MET A 1 -53.25 22.73 -32.78
N ILE A 2 -52.62 22.84 -31.61
CA ILE A 2 -51.67 23.92 -31.31
C ILE A 2 -50.26 23.41 -31.64
N ILE A 3 -49.64 23.96 -32.70
CA ILE A 3 -48.23 23.73 -33.02
C ILE A 3 -47.44 24.90 -32.42
N THR A 4 -46.61 24.63 -31.41
CA THR A 4 -45.94 25.67 -30.60
C THR A 4 -44.71 26.30 -31.25
N LYS A 5 -44.26 25.81 -32.42
CA LYS A 5 -43.07 26.28 -33.17
C LYS A 5 -41.80 26.49 -32.31
N LYS A 6 -41.69 25.84 -31.16
CA LYS A 6 -40.52 25.96 -30.29
C LYS A 6 -39.37 25.14 -30.88
N ALA A 7 -38.28 25.81 -31.25
CA ALA A 7 -37.04 25.20 -31.68
C ALA A 7 -35.96 25.44 -30.61
N ILE A 8 -35.19 24.41 -30.28
CA ILE A 8 -34.03 24.56 -29.39
C ILE A 8 -32.96 25.35 -30.16
N PRO A 9 -32.45 26.48 -29.63
CA PRO A 9 -31.44 27.26 -30.32
C PRO A 9 -30.13 26.48 -30.40
N ARG A 10 -29.47 26.50 -31.58
CA ARG A 10 -28.17 25.85 -31.84
C ARG A 10 -27.13 26.10 -30.73
N ARG A 11 -27.12 27.31 -30.16
CA ARG A 11 -26.22 27.69 -29.06
C ARG A 11 -26.50 26.92 -27.77
N ALA A 12 -27.77 26.65 -27.43
CA ALA A 12 -28.11 25.84 -26.28
C ALA A 12 -27.69 24.38 -26.48
N MET A 13 -27.91 23.85 -27.68
CA MET A 13 -27.46 22.51 -28.05
C MET A 13 -25.92 22.37 -27.95
N LEU A 14 -25.16 23.31 -28.50
CA LEU A 14 -23.69 23.29 -28.45
C LEU A 14 -23.14 23.47 -27.03
N ARG A 15 -23.78 24.27 -26.18
CA ARG A 15 -23.41 24.41 -24.75
C ARG A 15 -23.69 23.13 -23.96
N GLY A 16 -24.79 22.43 -24.25
CA GLY A 16 -25.09 21.14 -23.62
C GLY A 16 -24.15 20.02 -24.05
N PHE A 17 -23.69 20.04 -25.31
CA PHE A 17 -22.77 19.02 -25.83
C PHE A 17 -21.40 19.07 -25.13
N GLY A 18 -20.90 20.25 -24.79
CA GLY A 18 -19.66 20.41 -24.02
C GLY A 18 -19.75 19.82 -22.61
N ALA A 19 -20.91 19.94 -21.96
CA ALA A 19 -21.13 19.31 -20.65
C ALA A 19 -21.19 17.78 -20.74
N ALA A 20 -21.74 17.23 -21.82
CA ALA A 20 -21.80 15.79 -22.04
C ALA A 20 -20.43 15.15 -22.32
N LEU A 21 -19.53 15.84 -23.01
CA LEU A 21 -18.15 15.36 -23.26
C LEU A 21 -17.24 15.45 -22.03
N ALA A 22 -17.53 16.37 -21.11
CA ALA A 22 -16.74 16.57 -19.90
C ALA A 22 -17.11 15.60 -18.76
N LEU A 23 -18.27 14.96 -18.83
CA LEU A 23 -18.74 14.05 -17.80
C LEU A 23 -18.26 12.62 -18.09
N PRO A 24 -17.44 12.02 -17.22
CA PRO A 24 -17.21 10.57 -17.27
C PRO A 24 -18.55 9.85 -17.12
N MET A 25 -18.66 8.67 -17.73
CA MET A 25 -19.86 7.84 -17.63
C MET A 25 -20.18 7.61 -16.14
N LEU A 26 -21.33 8.10 -15.69
CA LEU A 26 -21.74 7.96 -14.29
C LEU A 26 -22.30 6.56 -14.06
N ASP A 27 -22.11 6.00 -12.86
CA ASP A 27 -22.66 4.69 -12.50
C ASP A 27 -24.19 4.62 -12.70
N ALA A 28 -24.89 5.75 -12.54
CA ALA A 28 -26.33 5.87 -12.81
C ALA A 28 -26.73 5.68 -14.29
N MET A 29 -25.76 5.68 -15.22
CA MET A 29 -25.95 5.46 -16.65
C MET A 29 -25.70 3.99 -17.06
N ILE A 30 -25.33 3.13 -16.11
CA ILE A 30 -25.21 1.68 -16.32
C ILE A 30 -26.60 1.05 -16.14
N PRO A 31 -27.14 0.31 -17.13
CA PRO A 31 -28.46 -0.33 -17.01
C PRO A 31 -28.49 -1.28 -15.80
N ALA A 32 -29.55 -1.22 -15.01
CA ALA A 32 -29.69 -1.97 -13.74
C ALA A 32 -29.58 -3.51 -13.88
N MET A 33 -29.69 -4.04 -15.10
CA MET A 33 -29.60 -5.46 -15.44
C MET A 33 -28.43 -5.80 -16.36
N ALA A 34 -27.54 -4.85 -16.65
CA ALA A 34 -26.32 -5.12 -17.39
C ALA A 34 -25.36 -5.90 -16.49
N ASN A 35 -24.93 -7.09 -16.91
CA ASN A 35 -23.91 -7.85 -16.20
C ASN A 35 -22.51 -7.28 -16.51
N THR A 36 -22.31 -6.02 -16.10
CA THR A 36 -21.05 -5.28 -16.24
C THR A 36 -20.41 -5.08 -14.87
N ALA A 37 -20.54 -6.06 -13.97
CA ALA A 37 -19.91 -6.01 -12.67
C ALA A 37 -18.42 -5.68 -12.87
N PRO A 38 -17.94 -4.52 -12.37
CA PRO A 38 -16.54 -4.15 -12.53
C PRO A 38 -15.68 -5.26 -11.96
N LYS A 39 -14.56 -5.57 -12.61
CA LYS A 39 -13.58 -6.48 -12.01
C LYS A 39 -13.19 -5.93 -10.64
N PRO A 40 -13.17 -6.76 -9.58
CA PRO A 40 -12.80 -6.29 -8.26
C PRO A 40 -11.36 -5.78 -8.30
N ILE A 41 -11.18 -4.53 -7.84
CA ILE A 41 -9.88 -3.88 -7.78
C ILE A 41 -9.02 -4.62 -6.76
N LYS A 42 -7.89 -5.17 -7.21
CA LYS A 42 -6.93 -5.84 -6.34
C LYS A 42 -6.08 -4.81 -5.62
N ARG A 43 -5.92 -4.98 -4.31
CA ARG A 43 -5.07 -4.11 -3.46
C ARG A 43 -4.06 -4.97 -2.72
N LEU A 44 -2.86 -4.41 -2.55
CA LEU A 44 -1.81 -4.98 -1.72
C LEU A 44 -1.75 -4.17 -0.42
N GLY A 45 -1.88 -4.86 0.72
CA GLY A 45 -1.67 -4.28 2.03
C GLY A 45 -0.43 -4.88 2.67
N ILE A 46 0.43 -4.04 3.22
CA ILE A 46 1.67 -4.46 3.88
C ILE A 46 1.72 -3.76 5.23
N VAL A 47 2.01 -4.52 6.28
CA VAL A 47 2.08 -4.02 7.65
C VAL A 47 3.46 -4.32 8.21
N TYR A 48 4.15 -3.29 8.66
CA TYR A 48 5.42 -3.44 9.36
C TYR A 48 5.19 -3.85 10.81
N VAL A 49 5.98 -4.84 11.27
CA VAL A 49 6.02 -5.26 12.66
C VAL A 49 7.41 -4.92 13.19
N PRO A 50 7.53 -3.97 14.14
CA PRO A 50 8.83 -3.42 14.53
C PRO A 50 9.62 -4.37 15.44
N ASN A 51 10.87 -3.99 15.68
CA ASN A 51 11.71 -4.57 16.72
C ASN A 51 10.97 -4.59 18.08
N GLY A 52 11.24 -5.62 18.89
CA GLY A 52 10.64 -5.79 20.22
C GLY A 52 9.41 -6.71 20.24
N MET A 53 8.97 -7.21 19.09
CA MET A 53 7.93 -8.24 19.03
C MET A 53 8.37 -9.53 19.76
N ARG A 54 7.46 -10.11 20.56
CA ARG A 54 7.66 -11.42 21.21
C ARG A 54 7.55 -12.54 20.18
N MET A 55 8.66 -12.81 19.48
CA MET A 55 8.68 -13.75 18.35
C MET A 55 8.30 -15.18 18.71
N ASP A 56 8.52 -15.58 19.96
CA ASP A 56 8.09 -16.85 20.55
C ASP A 56 6.56 -16.98 20.66
N HIS A 57 5.84 -15.86 20.74
CA HIS A 57 4.39 -15.79 20.70
C HIS A 57 3.82 -15.34 19.34
N TRP A 58 4.69 -15.10 18.36
CA TRP A 58 4.33 -14.75 16.98
C TRP A 58 4.51 -15.94 16.03
N THR A 59 5.60 -16.70 16.18
CA THR A 59 6.02 -17.71 15.21
C THR A 59 5.49 -19.08 15.63
N PRO A 60 4.72 -19.79 14.78
CA PRO A 60 4.37 -21.18 15.04
C PRO A 60 5.61 -22.06 15.20
N SER A 61 5.56 -23.03 16.12
CA SER A 61 6.67 -23.93 16.41
C SER A 61 6.81 -25.12 15.45
N THR A 62 5.80 -25.33 14.60
CA THR A 62 5.72 -26.47 13.68
C THR A 62 5.47 -26.00 12.25
N VAL A 63 5.90 -26.81 11.29
CA VAL A 63 5.72 -26.57 9.86
C VAL A 63 4.52 -27.39 9.35
N GLY A 64 3.80 -26.84 8.38
CA GLY A 64 2.64 -27.47 7.74
C GLY A 64 1.31 -26.93 8.27
N ASP A 65 0.21 -27.28 7.61
CA ASP A 65 -1.07 -26.58 7.77
C ASP A 65 -1.75 -26.77 9.14
N GLY A 66 -1.30 -27.75 9.93
CA GLY A 66 -1.84 -28.11 11.24
C GLY A 66 -1.18 -27.43 12.44
N PHE A 67 -0.43 -26.35 12.23
CA PHE A 67 0.22 -25.65 13.36
C PHE A 67 -0.81 -25.03 14.31
N GLU A 68 -0.45 -24.98 15.60
CA GLU A 68 -1.19 -24.25 16.62
C GLU A 68 -0.91 -22.74 16.52
N PHE A 69 -1.96 -21.93 16.55
CA PHE A 69 -1.82 -20.48 16.50
C PHE A 69 -1.27 -19.96 17.84
N PRO A 70 -0.11 -19.29 17.85
CA PRO A 70 0.40 -18.68 19.06
C PRO A 70 -0.44 -17.45 19.44
N SER A 71 -0.33 -16.97 20.67
CA SER A 71 -1.26 -15.98 21.23
C SER A 71 -1.39 -14.70 20.42
N ILE A 72 -0.33 -14.23 19.76
CA ILE A 72 -0.38 -13.01 18.94
C ILE A 72 -1.12 -13.24 17.62
N LEU A 73 -0.99 -14.42 17.02
CA LEU A 73 -1.67 -14.77 15.77
C LEU A 73 -3.03 -15.46 15.98
N LYS A 74 -3.44 -15.73 17.23
CA LYS A 74 -4.73 -16.38 17.53
C LYS A 74 -5.94 -15.74 16.85
N PRO A 75 -6.05 -14.40 16.74
CA PRO A 75 -7.16 -13.78 16.00
C PRO A 75 -7.21 -14.11 14.51
N MET A 76 -6.13 -14.62 13.92
CA MET A 76 -6.04 -15.01 12.50
C MET A 76 -6.53 -16.44 12.25
N GLU A 77 -6.81 -17.23 13.29
CA GLU A 77 -7.24 -18.62 13.17
C GLU A 77 -8.48 -18.83 12.28
N PRO A 78 -9.52 -17.97 12.28
CA PRO A 78 -10.65 -18.10 11.36
C PRO A 78 -10.27 -17.99 9.87
N PHE A 79 -9.08 -17.48 9.57
CA PHE A 79 -8.57 -17.27 8.21
C PHE A 79 -7.48 -18.28 7.83
N ARG A 80 -7.35 -19.41 8.55
CA ARG A 80 -6.30 -20.43 8.31
C ARG A 80 -6.15 -20.81 6.84
N GLU A 81 -7.24 -21.03 6.13
CA GLU A 81 -7.23 -21.43 4.70
C GLU A 81 -6.72 -20.33 3.75
N GLN A 82 -6.65 -19.09 4.23
CA GLN A 82 -6.19 -17.90 3.48
C GLN A 82 -4.85 -17.37 4.02
N LEU A 83 -4.25 -18.05 4.99
CA LEU A 83 -3.04 -17.60 5.66
C LEU A 83 -1.86 -18.48 5.28
N GLN A 84 -0.74 -17.84 4.94
CA GLN A 84 0.56 -18.50 4.83
C GLN A 84 1.53 -17.82 5.78
N ILE A 85 2.23 -18.61 6.59
CA ILE A 85 3.28 -18.13 7.48
C ILE A 85 4.61 -18.63 6.94
N ILE A 86 5.45 -17.69 6.49
CA ILE A 86 6.78 -17.97 5.96
C ILE A 86 7.79 -17.57 7.03
N SER A 87 8.57 -18.53 7.53
CA SER A 87 9.58 -18.33 8.55
C SER A 87 10.99 -18.57 8.01
N GLY A 88 12.01 -18.16 8.76
CA GLY A 88 13.42 -18.35 8.35
C GLY A 88 13.91 -17.35 7.30
N LEU A 89 13.14 -16.30 7.01
CA LEU A 89 13.58 -15.22 6.13
C LEU A 89 14.63 -14.36 6.84
N HIS A 90 15.88 -14.56 6.44
CA HIS A 90 16.98 -13.66 6.76
C HIS A 90 17.25 -12.75 5.56
N GLY A 91 18.02 -11.70 5.77
CA GLY A 91 18.43 -10.81 4.68
C GLY A 91 19.66 -10.08 5.13
N VAL A 92 20.04 -9.04 4.39
CA VAL A 92 21.39 -8.49 4.52
C VAL A 92 21.70 -8.04 5.95
N ASP A 93 22.88 -8.42 6.43
CA ASP A 93 23.40 -8.00 7.73
C ASP A 93 23.69 -6.51 7.73
N GLY A 94 23.53 -5.88 8.90
CA GLY A 94 23.76 -4.45 9.09
C GLY A 94 23.75 -4.03 10.55
N GLU A 95 24.38 -2.88 10.81
CA GLU A 95 24.37 -2.17 12.09
C GLU A 95 23.18 -1.22 12.19
N GLY A 96 22.93 -0.68 13.40
CA GLY A 96 21.77 0.19 13.65
C GLY A 96 20.49 -0.63 13.68
N PRO A 97 20.06 -1.15 14.84
CA PRO A 97 18.91 -2.06 14.93
C PRO A 97 17.62 -1.50 14.32
N HIS A 98 17.37 -0.19 14.45
CA HIS A 98 16.19 0.47 13.92
C HIS A 98 16.39 0.86 12.46
N ALA A 99 17.51 1.51 12.15
CA ALA A 99 17.84 1.95 10.80
C ALA A 99 17.91 0.78 9.83
N ARG A 100 18.53 -0.34 10.21
CA ARG A 100 18.61 -1.55 9.36
C ARG A 100 17.26 -2.19 9.13
N ALA A 101 16.40 -2.24 10.15
CA ALA A 101 15.11 -2.92 10.06
C ALA A 101 14.17 -2.14 9.15
N SER A 102 14.04 -0.83 9.38
CA SER A 102 13.20 0.06 8.57
C SER A 102 13.70 0.18 7.14
N THR A 103 15.01 0.35 6.91
CA THR A 103 15.55 0.47 5.54
C THR A 103 15.35 -0.80 4.74
N ARG A 104 15.62 -1.97 5.35
CA ARG A 104 15.53 -3.26 4.67
C ARG A 104 14.09 -3.67 4.39
N PHE A 105 13.13 -3.20 5.18
CA PHE A 105 11.73 -3.49 4.95
C PHE A 105 11.35 -3.09 3.52
N LEU A 106 10.84 -4.06 2.75
CA LEU A 106 10.46 -3.96 1.33
C LEU A 106 11.57 -3.58 0.32
N THR A 107 12.71 -3.02 0.72
CA THR A 107 13.82 -2.72 -0.20
C THR A 107 14.86 -3.84 -0.27
N GLY A 108 15.05 -4.61 0.80
CA GLY A 108 16.13 -5.60 0.91
C GLY A 108 17.53 -5.01 1.01
N VAL A 109 17.66 -3.68 1.13
CA VAL A 109 18.95 -2.96 1.15
C VAL A 109 19.40 -2.69 2.59
N ALA A 110 20.70 -2.79 2.84
CA ALA A 110 21.29 -2.40 4.12
C ALA A 110 21.43 -0.87 4.19
N SER A 111 21.10 -0.29 5.35
CA SER A 111 21.41 1.10 5.66
C SER A 111 22.93 1.31 5.76
N THR A 112 23.38 2.51 5.42
CA THR A 112 24.78 2.93 5.63
C THR A 112 24.86 3.87 6.82
N ARG A 113 25.87 3.70 7.67
CA ARG A 113 26.17 4.62 8.77
C ARG A 113 26.57 5.99 8.19
N ASP A 114 25.65 6.94 8.27
CA ASP A 114 25.78 8.30 7.78
C ASP A 114 24.67 9.17 8.42
N ASN A 115 24.96 10.45 8.67
CA ASN A 115 24.08 11.38 9.37
C ASN A 115 23.13 12.19 8.45
N GLY A 116 22.96 11.77 7.20
CA GLY A 116 21.98 12.33 6.25
C GLY A 116 22.57 12.85 4.94
N SER A 117 23.88 12.79 4.76
CA SER A 117 24.58 13.26 3.56
C SER A 117 24.61 12.23 2.41
N ASN A 118 24.54 10.94 2.75
CA ASN A 118 24.69 9.83 1.81
C ASN A 118 23.78 8.65 2.18
N LEU A 119 22.47 8.87 2.02
CA LEU A 119 21.46 7.85 2.27
C LEU A 119 21.42 6.81 1.12
N ARG A 120 21.26 5.54 1.49
CA ARG A 120 21.16 4.40 0.57
C ARG A 120 19.89 3.61 0.84
N ALA A 121 18.99 3.61 -0.13
CA ALA A 121 17.81 2.77 -0.17
C ALA A 121 17.59 2.27 -1.61
N GLY A 122 16.87 1.16 -1.73
CA GLY A 122 16.43 0.62 -3.01
C GLY A 122 15.01 1.06 -3.38
N ILE A 123 14.58 0.72 -4.59
CA ILE A 123 13.14 0.74 -4.92
C ILE A 123 12.49 -0.37 -4.10
N SER A 124 11.47 -0.02 -3.33
CA SER A 124 10.75 -0.97 -2.48
C SER A 124 9.76 -1.82 -3.27
N MET A 125 9.43 -3.00 -2.75
CA MET A 125 8.51 -3.95 -3.38
C MET A 125 7.12 -3.35 -3.64
N ASP A 126 6.59 -2.56 -2.71
CA ASP A 126 5.32 -1.85 -2.83
C ASP A 126 5.36 -0.79 -3.94
N GLN A 127 6.47 -0.07 -4.13
CA GLN A 127 6.64 0.85 -5.26
C GLN A 127 6.65 0.11 -6.60
N ILE A 128 7.24 -1.09 -6.65
CA ILE A 128 7.15 -1.95 -7.83
C ILE A 128 5.71 -2.37 -8.06
N ALA A 129 4.99 -2.82 -7.02
CA ALA A 129 3.59 -3.22 -7.12
C ALA A 129 2.69 -2.05 -7.57
N GLY A 130 2.91 -0.85 -7.04
CA GLY A 130 2.16 0.37 -7.38
C GLY A 130 2.28 0.76 -8.86
N ARG A 131 3.41 0.45 -9.53
CA ARG A 131 3.56 0.67 -10.98
C ARG A 131 2.61 -0.20 -11.83
N PHE A 132 2.21 -1.36 -11.31
CA PHE A 132 1.31 -2.27 -12.02
C PHE A 132 -0.15 -2.13 -11.55
N LEU A 133 -0.38 -2.06 -10.23
CA LEU A 133 -1.71 -2.00 -9.63
C LEU A 133 -2.30 -0.58 -9.64
N GLY A 134 -1.46 0.45 -9.69
CA GLY A 134 -1.87 1.85 -9.62
C GLY A 134 -2.72 2.35 -10.79
N ASN A 135 -2.81 1.58 -11.87
CA ASN A 135 -3.66 1.91 -13.02
C ASN A 135 -5.16 1.75 -12.72
N GLU A 136 -5.52 1.01 -11.68
CA GLU A 136 -6.90 0.73 -11.29
C GLU A 136 -7.32 1.43 -9.98
N THR A 137 -6.41 2.20 -9.36
CA THR A 137 -6.63 2.89 -8.08
C THR A 137 -6.42 4.39 -8.19
N GLN A 138 -7.09 5.18 -7.35
CA GLN A 138 -6.93 6.64 -7.33
C GLN A 138 -5.51 7.07 -6.91
N LEU A 139 -4.88 6.32 -6.02
CA LEU A 139 -3.49 6.47 -5.59
C LEU A 139 -2.74 5.20 -5.96
N SER A 140 -1.54 5.34 -6.55
CA SER A 140 -0.69 4.19 -6.89
C SER A 140 -0.11 3.51 -5.65
N THR A 141 0.22 4.29 -4.62
CA THR A 141 0.67 3.85 -3.30
C THR A 141 0.11 4.78 -2.22
N LEU A 142 -0.02 4.28 -0.99
CA LEU A 142 -0.42 5.05 0.18
C LEU A 142 0.36 4.56 1.40
N GLU A 143 1.31 5.35 1.84
CA GLU A 143 2.19 5.07 2.97
C GLU A 143 1.66 5.75 4.24
N LEU A 144 1.44 4.95 5.28
CA LEU A 144 0.92 5.42 6.57
C LEU A 144 1.91 5.03 7.68
N ALA A 145 2.23 5.99 8.54
CA ALA A 145 3.11 5.78 9.68
C ALA A 145 2.49 6.41 10.94
N ILE A 146 2.86 5.86 12.10
CA ILE A 146 2.50 6.41 13.41
C ILE A 146 3.57 7.36 13.96
N ASP A 147 4.78 7.31 13.39
CA ASP A 147 5.93 8.10 13.81
C ASP A 147 5.98 9.48 13.14
N GLY A 148 6.67 10.41 13.80
CA GLY A 148 6.88 11.77 13.31
C GLY A 148 7.81 11.85 12.09
N ARG A 149 7.75 12.98 11.38
CA ARG A 149 8.54 13.23 10.16
C ARG A 149 9.88 13.92 10.45
N ASP A 150 10.67 13.35 11.36
CA ASP A 150 11.99 13.86 11.70
C ASP A 150 13.06 13.18 10.84
N PHE A 151 13.59 13.87 9.85
CA PHE A 151 14.55 13.26 8.90
C PHE A 151 16.00 13.70 9.12
N ALA A 152 16.21 14.73 9.93
CA ALA A 152 17.53 15.32 10.16
C ALA A 152 18.19 14.76 11.43
N GLY A 153 19.51 14.58 11.37
CA GLY A 153 20.29 14.13 12.51
C GLY A 153 20.47 12.62 12.55
N SER A 154 20.84 12.11 13.74
CA SER A 154 21.15 10.71 13.98
C SER A 154 20.20 10.14 15.03
N CYS A 155 19.42 9.12 14.64
CA CYS A 155 18.41 8.50 15.52
C CYS A 155 18.74 7.07 15.91
N ASP A 156 19.82 6.50 15.37
CA ASP A 156 20.26 5.14 15.69
C ASP A 156 21.79 5.08 15.64
N GLU A 157 22.44 5.68 16.63
CA GLU A 157 23.91 5.65 16.83
C GLU A 157 24.76 5.94 15.57
N GLY A 158 24.54 7.08 14.91
CA GLY A 158 25.29 7.47 13.71
C GLY A 158 24.61 7.11 12.39
N PHE A 159 23.40 6.56 12.44
CA PHE A 159 22.50 6.42 11.30
C PHE A 159 21.47 7.54 11.26
N SER A 160 21.23 8.05 10.06
CA SER A 160 20.29 9.13 9.81
C SER A 160 18.88 8.79 10.30
N CYS A 161 18.20 9.77 10.90
CA CYS A 161 16.80 9.67 11.27
C CYS A 161 15.88 9.34 10.09
N ALA A 162 16.29 9.67 8.86
CA ALA A 162 15.58 9.24 7.66
C ALA A 162 15.40 7.72 7.61
N TYR A 163 16.43 6.93 7.91
CA TYR A 163 16.32 5.46 7.87
C TYR A 163 15.31 4.92 8.88
N THR A 164 15.21 5.52 10.06
CA THR A 164 14.30 5.05 11.12
C THR A 164 12.87 5.48 10.85
N ASN A 165 12.67 6.73 10.42
CA ASN A 165 11.37 7.39 10.34
C ASN A 165 10.72 7.30 8.95
N THR A 166 11.40 6.72 7.96
CA THR A 166 10.80 6.38 6.67
C THR A 166 10.75 4.87 6.49
N ILE A 167 9.56 4.31 6.68
CA ILE A 167 9.24 2.97 6.22
C ILE A 167 8.52 3.17 4.89
N THR A 168 9.16 2.72 3.81
CA THR A 168 8.54 2.61 2.48
C THR A 168 7.80 1.29 2.40
#